data_AF-A0A662UF42-F1
#
_entry.id   AF-A0A662UF42-F1
#
_cell.length_a   1.000
_cell.length_b   1.000
_cell.length_c   1.000
_cell.angle_alpha   90.00
_cell.angle_beta   90.00
_cell.angle_gamma   90.00
#
_symmetry.space_group_name_H-M   'P 1'
#
loop_
_entity.id
_entity.type
_entity.pdbx_description
1 polymer ?
#
loop_
_entity_poly.entity_id
_entity_poly.type
_entity_poly.pdbx_seq_one_letter_code
_entity_poly.pdbx_strand_id
1 'polypeptide(L)'
;MSIFDFLEPSYLKNQLDKLTNLNISLTDLRDAIIGTGNKSLTDIYNKLDSIGGSISITNFPSWFTNSTKKTDDLYDDLEALKGALESVNSDRMLIKLQDPLPAGDNWIGKIKLGDGTNVASVIAGTIGGASSYLLGVAPDLTKVFSGGDAYTEQEVSVTTTEQSSSFSPPLRAVVLTNKGDVDITIKLNGGTTTKTIPARSSKVIVFFEISSISYVVASGSSILKIEGYW
;
A
#
# COMPACT_ATOMS: atom_id res chain seq x y z
N MET A 1 -99.15 50.36 -31.56
CA MET A 1 -97.84 50.88 -31.15
C MET A 1 -96.86 49.73 -31.25
N SER A 2 -95.97 49.81 -32.23
CA SER A 2 -94.93 48.80 -32.44
C SER A 2 -93.94 48.88 -31.28
N ILE A 3 -93.35 47.76 -30.87
CA ILE A 3 -92.26 47.75 -29.89
C ILE A 3 -91.07 48.62 -30.35
N PHE A 4 -91.00 48.91 -31.65
CA PHE A 4 -90.01 49.79 -32.27
C PHE A 4 -90.32 51.30 -32.14
N ASP A 5 -91.52 51.68 -31.71
CA ASP A 5 -91.92 53.10 -31.56
C ASP A 5 -91.23 53.80 -30.37
N PHE A 6 -90.62 53.03 -29.45
CA PHE A 6 -89.88 53.53 -28.27
C PHE A 6 -88.36 53.58 -28.46
N LEU A 7 -87.84 53.12 -29.60
CA LEU A 7 -86.41 53.11 -29.86
C LEU A 7 -86.01 54.39 -30.59
N GLU A 8 -85.49 55.36 -29.85
CA GLU A 8 -84.91 56.54 -30.48
C GLU A 8 -83.69 56.17 -31.33
N PRO A 9 -83.57 56.67 -32.57
CA PRO A 9 -82.41 56.41 -33.43
C PRO A 9 -81.08 56.81 -32.77
N SER A 10 -81.09 57.84 -31.93
CA SER A 10 -79.95 58.31 -31.13
C SER A 10 -79.44 57.24 -30.16
N TYR A 11 -80.35 56.53 -29.49
CA TYR A 11 -80.03 55.44 -28.58
C TYR A 11 -79.44 54.24 -29.33
N LEU A 12 -80.06 53.84 -30.44
CA LEU A 12 -79.55 52.76 -31.30
C LEU A 12 -78.14 53.07 -31.82
N LYS A 13 -77.89 54.30 -32.26
CA LYS A 13 -76.56 54.73 -32.69
C LYS A 13 -75.54 54.70 -31.55
N ASN A 14 -75.91 55.15 -30.34
CA ASN A 14 -75.00 55.09 -29.18
C ASN A 14 -74.65 53.65 -28.79
N GLN A 15 -75.61 52.72 -28.85
CA GLN A 15 -75.35 51.30 -28.63
C GLN A 15 -74.43 50.73 -29.71
N LEU A 16 -74.65 51.11 -30.98
CA LEU A 16 -73.80 50.69 -32.09
C LEU A 16 -72.37 51.25 -31.99
N ASP A 17 -72.21 52.52 -31.60
CA ASP A 17 -70.91 53.16 -31.39
C ASP A 17 -70.14 52.54 -30.19
N LYS A 18 -70.82 51.92 -29.22
CA LYS A 18 -70.16 51.14 -28.15
C LYS A 18 -69.62 49.80 -28.64
N LEU A 19 -70.16 49.27 -29.73
CA LEU A 19 -69.69 48.05 -30.38
C LEU A 19 -68.52 48.30 -31.34
N THR A 20 -68.04 49.54 -31.48
CA THR A 20 -66.90 49.87 -32.37
C THR A 20 -65.62 49.11 -31.98
N ASN A 21 -65.44 48.78 -30.70
CA ASN A 21 -64.32 47.95 -30.21
C ASN A 21 -64.48 46.45 -30.55
N LEU A 22 -65.70 46.01 -30.92
CA LEU A 22 -66.01 44.66 -31.37
C LEU A 22 -66.09 44.58 -32.90
N ASN A 23 -66.22 45.72 -33.59
CA ASN A 23 -66.22 45.82 -35.03
C ASN A 23 -64.79 45.84 -35.59
N ILE A 24 -64.04 44.78 -35.32
CA ILE A 24 -62.77 44.50 -36.01
C ILE A 24 -63.10 43.84 -37.35
N SER A 25 -62.46 44.28 -38.44
CA SER A 25 -62.64 43.56 -39.70
C SER A 25 -62.01 42.16 -39.58
N LEU A 26 -62.55 41.16 -40.29
CA LEU A 26 -61.92 39.83 -40.33
C LEU A 26 -60.46 39.91 -40.82
N THR A 27 -60.13 40.93 -41.61
CA THR A 27 -58.78 41.25 -42.07
C THR A 27 -57.87 41.69 -40.92
N ASP A 28 -58.33 42.63 -40.09
CA ASP A 28 -57.55 43.12 -38.94
C ASP A 28 -57.35 42.02 -37.89
N LEU A 29 -58.36 41.18 -37.66
CA LEU A 29 -58.24 40.01 -36.79
C LEU A 29 -57.22 39.01 -37.35
N ARG A 30 -57.28 38.71 -38.64
CA ARG A 30 -56.31 37.84 -39.32
C ARG A 30 -54.89 38.41 -39.19
N ASP A 31 -54.71 39.70 -39.42
CA ASP A 31 -53.40 40.35 -39.38
C ASP A 31 -52.84 40.39 -37.94
N ALA A 32 -53.70 40.62 -36.94
CA ALA A 32 -53.33 40.52 -35.53
C ALA A 32 -52.89 39.10 -35.11
N ILE A 33 -53.50 38.05 -35.68
CA ILE A 33 -53.13 36.65 -35.42
C ILE A 33 -51.82 36.27 -36.12
N ILE A 34 -51.56 36.80 -37.31
CA ILE A 34 -50.35 36.52 -38.10
C ILE A 34 -49.11 37.23 -37.53
N GLY A 35 -49.29 38.34 -36.80
CA GLY A 35 -48.18 39.06 -36.17
C GLY A 35 -47.11 39.58 -37.16
N THR A 36 -46.00 40.09 -36.61
CA THR A 36 -44.92 40.71 -37.40
C THR A 36 -44.19 39.68 -38.28
N GLY A 37 -44.05 39.98 -39.57
CA GLY A 37 -43.30 39.14 -40.52
C GLY A 37 -44.09 37.99 -41.12
N ASN A 38 -45.42 38.09 -41.15
CA ASN A 38 -46.33 37.13 -41.76
C ASN A 38 -46.23 35.71 -41.16
N LYS A 39 -46.01 35.59 -39.86
CA LYS A 39 -45.80 34.29 -39.18
C LYS A 39 -47.06 33.83 -38.47
N SER A 40 -47.81 32.95 -39.13
CA SER A 40 -48.99 32.33 -38.54
C SER A 40 -48.67 31.44 -37.33
N LEU A 41 -49.70 31.10 -36.55
CA LEU A 41 -49.60 30.05 -35.52
C LEU A 41 -49.15 28.71 -36.10
N THR A 42 -49.47 28.42 -37.37
CA THR A 42 -48.99 27.24 -38.10
C THR A 42 -47.47 27.28 -38.28
N ASP A 43 -46.90 28.45 -38.58
CA ASP A 43 -45.44 28.61 -38.69
C ASP A 43 -44.74 28.40 -37.34
N ILE A 44 -45.35 28.88 -36.25
CA ILE A 44 -44.84 28.65 -34.88
C ILE A 44 -44.93 27.16 -34.53
N TYR A 45 -46.06 26.52 -34.82
CA TYR A 45 -46.27 25.09 -34.59
C TYR A 45 -45.22 24.25 -35.32
N ASN A 46 -45.02 24.49 -36.62
CA ASN A 46 -44.02 23.77 -37.42
C ASN A 46 -42.60 23.99 -36.89
N LYS A 47 -42.28 25.20 -36.42
CA LYS A 47 -40.97 25.48 -35.83
C LYS A 47 -40.77 24.73 -34.51
N LEU A 48 -41.78 24.69 -33.64
CA LEU A 48 -41.73 23.95 -32.39
C LEU A 48 -41.67 22.43 -32.63
N ASP A 49 -42.41 21.92 -33.61
CA ASP A 49 -42.36 20.52 -34.04
C ASP A 49 -40.95 20.14 -34.52
N SER A 50 -40.32 21.03 -35.31
CA SER A 50 -38.92 20.84 -35.73
C SER A 50 -37.92 20.84 -34.58
N ILE A 51 -38.24 21.47 -33.44
CA ILE A 51 -37.42 21.48 -32.22
C ILE A 51 -37.73 20.25 -31.35
N GLY A 52 -39.00 19.83 -31.26
CA GLY A 52 -39.47 18.71 -30.45
C GLY A 52 -39.00 17.34 -30.94
N GLY A 53 -38.61 17.22 -32.22
CA GLY A 53 -38.13 15.98 -32.80
C GLY A 53 -36.70 15.59 -32.38
N SER A 54 -35.78 16.55 -32.27
CA SER A 54 -34.39 16.38 -31.76
C SER A 54 -33.62 17.70 -31.88
N ILE A 55 -33.07 18.22 -30.79
CA ILE A 55 -32.09 19.31 -30.84
C ILE A 55 -30.72 18.70 -31.17
N SER A 56 -30.26 18.86 -32.41
CA SER A 56 -28.89 18.47 -32.77
C SER A 56 -27.92 19.53 -32.28
N ILE A 57 -27.20 19.24 -31.20
CA ILE A 57 -26.15 20.11 -30.65
C ILE A 57 -24.81 19.63 -31.22
N THR A 58 -24.28 20.37 -32.19
CA THR A 58 -23.07 19.98 -32.94
C THR A 58 -21.77 20.49 -32.31
N ASN A 59 -21.84 21.31 -31.26
CA ASN A 59 -20.65 21.92 -30.63
C ASN A 59 -20.13 21.16 -29.40
N PHE A 60 -20.65 19.97 -29.12
CA PHE A 60 -20.11 19.17 -28.03
C PHE A 60 -18.69 18.69 -28.38
N PRO A 61 -17.80 18.60 -27.38
CA PRO A 61 -16.49 17.99 -27.57
C PRO A 61 -16.59 16.59 -28.19
N SER A 62 -15.63 16.22 -29.04
CA SER A 62 -15.66 14.96 -29.80
C SER A 62 -15.78 13.71 -28.93
N TRP A 63 -15.31 13.74 -27.68
CA TRP A 63 -15.47 12.63 -26.73
C TRP A 63 -16.92 12.41 -26.25
N PHE A 64 -17.80 13.41 -26.40
CA PHE A 64 -19.21 13.32 -26.04
C PHE A 64 -20.09 12.80 -27.19
N THR A 65 -19.70 13.09 -28.44
CA THR A 65 -20.50 12.80 -29.64
C THR A 65 -19.99 11.62 -30.47
N ASN A 66 -18.77 11.16 -30.22
CA ASN A 66 -18.13 10.09 -31.01
C ASN A 66 -18.12 8.72 -30.32
N SER A 67 -18.95 8.52 -29.30
CA SER A 67 -18.98 7.25 -28.58
C SER A 67 -20.34 6.57 -28.75
N THR A 68 -20.31 5.27 -29.07
CA THR A 68 -21.46 4.39 -28.88
C THR A 68 -21.81 4.22 -27.40
N LYS A 69 -20.90 4.61 -26.50
CA LYS A 69 -21.10 4.56 -25.06
C LYS A 69 -22.19 5.54 -24.61
N LYS A 70 -23.08 5.06 -23.76
CA LYS A 70 -24.08 5.83 -23.03
C LYS A 70 -23.48 6.33 -21.72
N THR A 71 -24.25 7.17 -21.01
CA THR A 71 -23.91 7.58 -19.64
C THR A 71 -23.72 6.39 -18.70
N ASP A 72 -24.43 5.28 -18.96
CA ASP A 72 -24.33 4.03 -18.19
C ASP A 72 -22.91 3.44 -18.24
N ASP A 73 -22.30 3.38 -19.43
CA ASP A 73 -20.93 2.88 -19.59
C ASP A 73 -19.90 3.74 -18.83
N LEU A 74 -20.16 5.05 -18.65
CA LEU A 74 -19.29 5.93 -17.85
C LEU A 74 -19.46 5.66 -16.35
N TYR A 75 -20.66 5.30 -15.90
CA TYR A 75 -20.89 4.88 -14.52
C TYR A 75 -20.18 3.57 -14.22
N ASP A 76 -20.27 2.59 -15.12
CA ASP A 76 -19.58 1.30 -14.99
C ASP A 76 -18.05 1.47 -14.95
N ASP A 77 -17.49 2.27 -15.86
CA ASP A 77 -16.05 2.57 -15.88
C ASP A 77 -15.60 3.26 -14.57
N LEU A 78 -16.43 4.14 -14.01
CA LEU A 78 -16.13 4.84 -12.75
C LEU A 78 -16.25 3.91 -11.54
N GLU A 79 -17.22 3.01 -11.52
CA GLU A 79 -17.37 2.00 -10.47
C GLU A 79 -16.22 1.00 -10.49
N ALA A 80 -15.78 0.57 -11.68
CA ALA A 80 -14.59 -0.25 -11.86
C ALA A 80 -13.33 0.45 -11.35
N LEU A 81 -13.15 1.74 -11.66
CA LEU A 81 -12.02 2.54 -11.14
C LEU A 81 -12.07 2.68 -9.62
N LYS A 82 -13.26 2.94 -9.05
CA LYS A 82 -13.46 3.00 -7.60
C LYS A 82 -13.07 1.68 -6.94
N GLY A 83 -13.53 0.56 -7.49
CA GLY A 83 -13.17 -0.79 -7.01
C GLY A 83 -11.66 -1.04 -7.09
N ALA A 84 -11.01 -0.64 -8.18
CA ALA A 84 -9.55 -0.74 -8.31
C ALA A 84 -8.81 0.12 -7.27
N LEU A 85 -9.30 1.33 -6.98
CA LEU A 85 -8.69 2.23 -5.99
C LEU A 85 -8.90 1.76 -4.55
N GLU A 86 -10.10 1.25 -4.24
CA GLU A 86 -10.38 0.58 -2.96
C GLU A 86 -9.50 -0.65 -2.81
N SER A 87 -9.34 -1.43 -3.88
CA SER A 87 -8.41 -2.56 -3.91
C SER A 87 -7.01 -2.10 -3.59
N VAL A 88 -6.46 -1.03 -4.18
CA VAL A 88 -5.11 -0.54 -3.83
C VAL A 88 -4.99 -0.13 -2.35
N ASN A 89 -6.06 0.40 -1.76
CA ASN A 89 -6.05 0.78 -0.34
C ASN A 89 -6.09 -0.44 0.61
N SER A 90 -6.74 -1.54 0.19
CA SER A 90 -6.69 -2.84 0.88
C SER A 90 -5.45 -3.66 0.53
N ASP A 91 -4.98 -3.53 -0.70
CA ASP A 91 -3.83 -4.16 -1.35
C ASP A 91 -2.59 -3.26 -1.16
N ARG A 92 -2.47 -2.73 0.07
CA ARG A 92 -1.19 -2.29 0.59
C ARG A 92 -0.26 -3.49 0.50
N MET A 93 0.67 -3.43 -0.46
CA MET A 93 1.93 -4.18 -0.51
C MET A 93 2.09 -5.06 0.73
N LEU A 94 1.56 -6.29 0.64
CA LEU A 94 1.28 -7.09 1.81
C LEU A 94 2.57 -7.23 2.64
N ILE A 95 2.57 -6.66 3.84
CA ILE A 95 3.69 -6.80 4.80
C ILE A 95 3.74 -8.24 5.35
N LYS A 96 2.88 -9.14 4.83
CA LYS A 96 2.72 -10.53 5.24
C LYS A 96 2.53 -11.38 3.98
N LEU A 97 3.21 -12.52 3.90
CA LEU A 97 2.94 -13.51 2.87
C LEU A 97 1.58 -14.16 3.18
N GLN A 98 0.58 -13.94 2.32
CA GLN A 98 -0.76 -14.51 2.50
C GLN A 98 -0.86 -15.92 1.90
N ASP A 99 -0.10 -16.17 0.84
CA ASP A 99 -0.05 -17.45 0.14
C ASP A 99 1.36 -18.07 0.18
N PRO A 100 1.47 -19.42 0.07
CA PRO A 100 2.74 -20.08 -0.17
C PRO A 100 3.40 -19.53 -1.44
N LEU A 101 4.72 -19.38 -1.39
CA LEU A 101 5.47 -18.97 -2.58
C LEU A 101 5.34 -20.03 -3.69
N PRO A 102 5.27 -19.62 -4.95
CA PRO A 102 5.22 -20.54 -6.08
C PRO A 102 6.46 -21.44 -6.09
N ALA A 103 6.32 -22.65 -6.64
CA ALA A 103 7.43 -23.61 -6.71
C ALA A 103 8.63 -23.03 -7.50
N GLY A 104 9.82 -23.04 -6.89
CA GLY A 104 11.06 -22.53 -7.48
C GLY A 104 11.90 -21.66 -6.53
N ASP A 105 12.95 -21.05 -7.08
CA ASP A 105 13.79 -20.07 -6.35
C ASP A 105 13.06 -18.73 -6.23
N ASN A 106 12.70 -18.36 -5.00
CA ASN A 106 12.02 -17.11 -4.72
C ASN A 106 12.94 -16.18 -3.92
N TRP A 107 13.22 -14.99 -4.44
CA TRP A 107 14.02 -14.00 -3.73
C TRP A 107 13.14 -12.95 -3.06
N ILE A 108 13.07 -12.98 -1.73
CA ILE A 108 12.35 -12.00 -0.92
C ILE A 108 13.34 -11.17 -0.10
N GLY A 109 14.15 -10.36 -0.78
CA GLY A 109 14.96 -9.27 -0.19
C GLY A 109 15.54 -9.52 1.23
N LYS A 110 15.41 -8.52 2.12
CA LYS A 110 15.78 -8.61 3.54
C LYS A 110 14.51 -8.74 4.39
N ILE A 111 14.23 -9.92 4.91
CA ILE A 111 13.12 -10.15 5.86
C ILE A 111 13.63 -9.97 7.29
N LYS A 112 12.94 -9.13 8.09
CA LYS A 112 13.10 -9.10 9.54
C LYS A 112 12.01 -9.97 10.16
N LEU A 113 12.40 -11.02 10.88
CA LEU A 113 11.49 -11.83 11.70
C LEU A 113 11.61 -11.37 13.16
N GLY A 114 10.54 -10.84 13.73
CA GLY A 114 10.54 -10.24 15.06
C GLY A 114 9.17 -9.71 15.50
N ASP A 115 9.07 -9.28 16.76
CA ASP A 115 7.87 -8.67 17.37
C ASP A 115 7.81 -7.14 17.20
N GLY A 116 8.71 -6.58 16.37
CA GLY A 116 8.89 -5.14 16.20
C GLY A 116 9.92 -4.51 17.15
N THR A 117 10.37 -5.23 18.18
CA THR A 117 11.36 -4.78 19.18
C THR A 117 12.62 -5.66 19.19
N ASN A 118 12.48 -6.97 18.94
CA ASN A 118 13.57 -7.95 18.94
C ASN A 118 13.66 -8.68 17.58
N VAL A 119 14.88 -9.02 17.12
CA VAL A 119 15.12 -9.81 15.89
C VAL A 119 15.40 -11.27 16.27
N ALA A 120 14.61 -12.22 15.75
CA ALA A 120 14.67 -13.61 16.17
C ALA A 120 15.86 -14.41 15.61
N SER A 121 16.39 -14.12 14.42
CA SER A 121 17.63 -14.72 13.88
C SER A 121 17.90 -14.30 12.42
N VAL A 122 19.18 -14.11 12.07
CA VAL A 122 19.72 -14.44 10.74
C VAL A 122 21.02 -15.22 11.00
N ILE A 123 21.01 -16.54 10.81
CA ILE A 123 22.22 -17.38 10.92
C ILE A 123 22.29 -18.29 9.69
N ALA A 124 23.32 -18.12 8.87
CA ALA A 124 23.69 -19.12 7.87
C ALA A 124 24.53 -20.22 8.56
N GLY A 125 24.09 -21.47 8.45
CA GLY A 125 24.81 -22.64 8.96
C GLY A 125 24.47 -23.89 8.16
N THR A 126 25.46 -24.78 7.98
CA THR A 126 25.30 -26.06 7.27
C THR A 126 24.92 -27.16 8.27
N ILE A 127 23.83 -27.89 8.01
CA ILE A 127 23.42 -29.07 8.82
C ILE A 127 23.24 -30.25 7.86
N GLY A 128 23.94 -31.36 8.14
CA GLY A 128 23.77 -32.62 7.40
C GLY A 128 24.27 -32.63 5.95
N GLY A 129 25.18 -31.72 5.57
CA GLY A 129 25.69 -31.65 4.19
C GLY A 129 24.77 -30.92 3.20
N ALA A 130 23.66 -30.34 3.68
CA ALA A 130 22.80 -29.46 2.90
C ALA A 130 22.66 -28.10 3.60
N SER A 131 22.65 -27.02 2.82
CA SER A 131 22.36 -25.67 3.32
C SER A 131 20.87 -25.58 3.66
N SER A 132 20.54 -25.45 4.95
CA SER A 132 19.15 -25.29 5.40
C SER A 132 19.04 -24.03 6.26
N TYR A 133 18.00 -23.22 6.05
CA TYR A 133 17.71 -22.04 6.86
C TYR A 133 16.92 -22.48 8.10
N LEU A 134 17.56 -22.44 9.28
CA LEU A 134 16.91 -22.79 10.55
C LEU A 134 16.70 -21.57 11.45
N LEU A 135 15.62 -21.60 12.23
CA LEU A 135 15.33 -20.66 13.30
C LEU A 135 15.85 -21.22 14.63
N GLY A 136 16.94 -20.65 15.15
CA GLY A 136 17.41 -20.97 16.49
C GLY A 136 16.61 -20.20 17.53
N VAL A 137 15.68 -20.85 18.23
CA VAL A 137 15.11 -20.29 19.46
C VAL A 137 16.20 -20.40 20.53
N ALA A 138 16.85 -19.29 20.86
CA ALA A 138 17.69 -19.27 22.05
C ALA A 138 16.78 -19.31 23.29
N PRO A 139 16.94 -20.27 24.21
CA PRO A 139 16.39 -20.08 25.54
C PRO A 139 17.02 -18.81 26.15
N ASP A 140 16.33 -18.17 27.09
CA ASP A 140 16.80 -16.96 27.78
C ASP A 140 18.29 -17.08 28.18
N LEU A 141 19.15 -16.43 27.39
CA LEU A 141 20.60 -16.58 27.50
C LEU A 141 21.11 -15.99 28.83
N THR A 142 20.35 -15.10 29.48
CA THR A 142 20.73 -14.58 30.79
C THR A 142 20.71 -15.65 31.88
N LYS A 143 19.89 -16.71 31.71
CA LYS A 143 19.82 -17.85 32.64
C LYS A 143 20.84 -18.95 32.34
N VAL A 144 21.38 -19.01 31.11
CA VAL A 144 22.42 -19.98 30.75
C VAL A 144 23.77 -19.62 31.39
N PHE A 145 24.02 -18.33 31.65
CA PHE A 145 25.30 -17.85 32.19
C PHE A 145 25.23 -17.34 33.64
N SER A 146 24.14 -17.61 34.38
CA SER A 146 23.94 -17.10 35.74
C SER A 146 24.71 -17.88 36.83
N GLY A 147 25.98 -18.25 36.56
CA GLY A 147 26.95 -18.68 37.57
C GLY A 147 26.56 -19.88 38.44
N GLY A 148 25.79 -20.84 37.92
CA GLY A 148 25.48 -22.09 38.63
C GLY A 148 26.66 -23.07 38.66
N ASP A 149 26.48 -24.25 39.26
CA ASP A 149 27.50 -25.30 39.37
C ASP A 149 28.02 -25.82 38.02
N ALA A 150 27.39 -25.42 36.92
CA ALA A 150 27.74 -25.80 35.55
C ALA A 150 28.45 -24.69 34.73
N TYR A 151 29.26 -23.84 35.39
CA TYR A 151 29.88 -22.66 34.80
C TYR A 151 31.39 -22.56 35.09
N THR A 152 32.18 -22.11 34.10
CA THR A 152 33.60 -21.76 34.26
C THR A 152 33.87 -20.37 33.71
N GLU A 153 34.76 -19.64 34.38
CA GLU A 153 35.26 -18.35 33.95
C GLU A 153 36.78 -18.33 34.05
N GLN A 154 37.43 -17.89 32.98
CA GLN A 154 38.87 -17.72 32.95
C GLN A 154 39.27 -16.53 32.07
N GLU A 155 40.38 -15.90 32.40
CA GLU A 155 41.02 -14.88 31.57
C GLU A 155 42.39 -15.38 31.12
N VAL A 156 42.64 -15.30 29.82
CA VAL A 156 43.88 -15.76 29.21
C VAL A 156 44.53 -14.63 28.43
N SER A 157 45.85 -14.53 28.53
CA SER A 157 46.62 -13.60 27.70
C SER A 157 46.78 -14.21 26.31
N VAL A 158 46.48 -13.43 25.27
CA VAL A 158 46.59 -13.86 23.87
C VAL A 158 47.76 -13.12 23.23
N THR A 159 48.67 -13.87 22.62
CA THR A 159 49.87 -13.34 21.96
C THR A 159 49.90 -13.77 20.50
N THR A 160 50.99 -13.44 19.81
CA THR A 160 51.24 -13.89 18.43
C THR A 160 51.57 -15.38 18.34
N THR A 161 51.82 -16.06 19.47
CA THR A 161 51.94 -17.51 19.53
C THR A 161 50.58 -18.12 19.87
N GLU A 162 50.12 -19.07 19.07
CA GLU A 162 48.85 -19.76 19.30
C GLU A 162 48.90 -20.55 20.61
N GLN A 163 47.88 -20.34 21.44
CA GLN A 163 47.66 -21.08 22.67
C GLN A 163 46.25 -21.65 22.69
N SER A 164 45.97 -22.55 23.64
CA SER A 164 44.66 -23.17 23.75
C SER A 164 44.27 -23.43 25.19
N SER A 165 42.96 -23.34 25.44
CA SER A 165 42.34 -23.81 26.67
C SER A 165 41.45 -25.01 26.36
N SER A 166 41.47 -26.01 27.23
CA SER A 166 40.71 -27.26 27.10
C SER A 166 39.68 -27.37 28.22
N PHE A 167 38.52 -27.96 27.92
CA PHE A 167 37.37 -28.06 28.80
C PHE A 167 36.88 -29.50 28.88
N SER A 168 36.70 -29.99 30.11
CA SER A 168 36.16 -31.31 30.40
C SER A 168 35.26 -31.22 31.64
N PRO A 169 33.94 -31.40 31.54
CA PRO A 169 33.19 -31.75 30.32
C PRO A 169 33.25 -30.64 29.23
N PRO A 170 32.99 -30.97 27.96
CA PRO A 170 32.90 -29.97 26.89
C PRO A 170 31.84 -28.91 27.18
N LEU A 171 32.13 -27.65 26.87
CA LEU A 171 31.17 -26.56 27.02
C LEU A 171 30.08 -26.68 25.96
N ARG A 172 28.83 -26.38 26.31
CA ARG A 172 27.68 -26.29 25.40
C ARG A 172 27.35 -24.87 24.97
N ALA A 173 27.82 -23.90 25.74
CA ALA A 173 27.72 -22.48 25.46
C ALA A 173 28.96 -21.75 25.97
N VAL A 174 29.43 -20.76 25.23
CA VAL A 174 30.54 -19.90 25.66
C VAL A 174 30.35 -18.46 25.20
N VAL A 175 30.61 -17.52 26.10
CA VAL A 175 30.81 -16.11 25.79
C VAL A 175 32.31 -15.86 25.77
N LEU A 176 32.78 -15.35 24.64
CA LEU A 176 34.18 -15.00 24.44
C LEU A 176 34.27 -13.49 24.32
N THR A 177 34.91 -12.84 25.28
CA THR A 177 35.02 -11.39 25.34
C THR A 177 36.47 -10.97 25.14
N ASN A 178 36.74 -10.28 24.03
CA ASN A 178 38.02 -9.67 23.75
C ASN A 178 38.12 -8.34 24.52
N LYS A 179 38.96 -8.31 25.55
CA LYS A 179 39.16 -7.12 26.40
C LYS A 179 40.25 -6.20 25.89
N GLY A 180 41.01 -6.58 24.86
CA GLY A 180 42.09 -5.75 24.31
C GLY A 180 41.70 -4.98 23.05
N ASP A 181 42.71 -4.35 22.47
CA ASP A 181 42.60 -3.40 21.35
C ASP A 181 42.97 -4.01 19.98
N VAL A 182 43.27 -5.31 19.94
CA VAL A 182 43.57 -6.05 18.71
C VAL A 182 42.61 -7.23 18.54
N ASP A 183 42.32 -7.57 17.30
CA ASP A 183 41.43 -8.69 16.95
C ASP A 183 42.05 -10.04 17.35
N ILE A 184 41.25 -10.90 17.96
CA ILE A 184 41.64 -12.26 18.32
C ILE A 184 41.07 -13.23 17.29
N THR A 185 41.91 -14.10 16.75
CA THR A 185 41.48 -15.24 15.95
C THR A 185 41.35 -16.46 16.85
N ILE A 186 40.21 -17.14 16.79
CA ILE A 186 39.96 -18.39 17.52
C ILE A 186 39.72 -19.56 16.58
N LYS A 187 40.00 -20.77 17.08
CA LYS A 187 39.59 -22.06 16.51
C LYS A 187 38.95 -22.90 17.60
N LEU A 188 37.95 -23.70 17.24
CA LEU A 188 37.21 -24.55 18.18
C LEU A 188 37.59 -26.01 17.94
N ASN A 189 37.77 -26.78 19.01
CA ASN A 189 38.02 -28.23 19.00
C ASN A 189 39.20 -28.66 18.10
N GLY A 190 40.24 -27.84 18.00
CA GLY A 190 41.39 -28.10 17.11
C GLY A 190 41.07 -28.08 15.62
N GLY A 191 39.88 -27.60 15.21
CA GLY A 191 39.48 -27.49 13.81
C GLY A 191 40.24 -26.41 13.03
N THR A 192 40.08 -26.40 11.71
CA THR A 192 40.74 -25.42 10.81
C THR A 192 39.94 -24.14 10.59
N THR A 193 38.63 -24.16 10.86
CA THR A 193 37.76 -22.99 10.71
C THR A 193 38.06 -21.94 11.77
N THR A 194 38.52 -20.78 11.33
CA THR A 194 38.80 -19.65 12.21
C THR A 194 37.56 -18.77 12.41
N LYS A 195 37.49 -18.11 13.57
CA LYS A 195 36.53 -17.06 13.84
C LYS A 195 37.28 -15.86 14.43
N THR A 196 36.99 -14.66 13.94
CA THR A 196 37.52 -13.44 14.55
C THR A 196 36.58 -12.96 15.65
N ILE A 197 37.17 -12.56 16.78
CA ILE A 197 36.55 -11.76 17.83
C ILE A 197 37.21 -10.38 17.75
N PRO A 198 36.49 -9.37 17.20
CA PRO A 198 37.05 -8.03 17.07
C PRO A 198 37.49 -7.44 18.41
N ALA A 199 38.38 -6.46 18.37
CA ALA A 199 38.75 -5.67 19.54
C ALA A 199 37.51 -5.18 20.31
N ARG A 200 37.58 -5.18 21.64
CA ARG A 200 36.52 -4.71 22.55
C ARG A 200 35.13 -5.31 22.29
N SER A 201 35.07 -6.52 21.73
CA SER A 201 33.82 -7.15 21.35
C SER A 201 33.64 -8.51 22.03
N SER A 202 32.38 -8.92 22.17
CA SER A 202 32.01 -10.24 22.67
C SER A 202 31.39 -11.07 21.56
N LYS A 203 31.62 -12.39 21.62
CA LYS A 203 31.02 -13.36 20.73
C LYS A 203 30.42 -14.49 21.54
N VAL A 204 29.14 -14.75 21.31
CA VAL A 204 28.43 -15.87 21.92
C VAL A 204 28.44 -17.04 20.94
N ILE A 205 28.83 -18.20 21.43
CA ILE A 205 28.88 -19.45 20.68
C ILE A 205 28.08 -20.48 21.46
N VAL A 206 27.06 -21.04 20.82
CA VAL A 206 26.05 -21.89 21.46
C VAL A 206 25.68 -23.05 20.54
N PHE A 207 25.11 -24.11 21.14
CA PHE A 207 24.48 -25.25 20.45
C PHE A 207 25.41 -26.26 19.79
N PHE A 208 26.66 -26.37 20.25
CA PHE A 208 27.56 -27.48 19.92
C PHE A 208 28.60 -27.69 21.02
N GLU A 209 29.16 -28.90 21.13
CA GLU A 209 30.17 -29.23 22.14
C GLU A 209 31.51 -28.54 21.85
N ILE A 210 32.10 -27.91 22.85
CA ILE A 210 33.37 -27.19 22.78
C ILE A 210 34.32 -27.79 23.82
N SER A 211 35.19 -28.68 23.37
CA SER A 211 36.22 -29.32 24.19
C SER A 211 37.53 -28.53 24.24
N SER A 212 37.78 -27.64 23.26
CA SER A 212 38.91 -26.73 23.30
C SER A 212 38.69 -25.45 22.49
N ILE A 213 39.35 -24.37 22.91
CA ILE A 213 39.39 -23.09 22.20
C ILE A 213 40.86 -22.70 22.05
N SER A 214 41.34 -22.64 20.80
CA SER A 214 42.65 -22.06 20.47
C SER A 214 42.49 -20.59 20.14
N TYR A 215 43.47 -19.76 20.50
CA TYR A 215 43.43 -18.31 20.33
C TYR A 215 44.81 -17.75 19.98
N VAL A 216 44.83 -16.75 19.10
CA VAL A 216 46.04 -16.05 18.64
C VAL A 216 45.69 -14.64 18.16
N VAL A 217 46.61 -13.69 18.27
CA VAL A 217 46.51 -12.36 17.61
C VAL A 217 47.52 -12.26 16.47
N ALA A 218 47.20 -11.51 15.42
CA ALA A 218 48.13 -11.30 14.30
C ALA A 218 49.36 -10.46 14.70
N SER A 219 49.18 -9.51 15.63
CA SER A 219 50.22 -8.63 16.14
C SER A 219 49.85 -8.11 17.53
N GLY A 220 50.85 -7.79 18.35
CA GLY A 220 50.65 -7.28 19.71
C GLY A 220 50.18 -8.35 20.69
N SER A 221 49.31 -7.96 21.62
CA SER A 221 48.73 -8.84 22.64
C SER A 221 47.30 -8.41 22.98
N SER A 222 46.48 -9.35 23.45
CA SER A 222 45.15 -9.07 23.97
C SER A 222 44.85 -9.91 25.22
N ILE A 223 43.68 -9.69 25.83
CA ILE A 223 43.14 -10.51 26.91
C ILE A 223 41.81 -11.09 26.42
N LEU A 224 41.68 -12.41 26.47
CA LEU A 224 40.44 -13.11 26.17
C LEU A 224 39.82 -13.59 27.47
N LYS A 225 38.62 -13.08 27.78
CA LYS A 225 37.77 -13.64 28.82
C LYS A 225 36.91 -14.74 28.20
N ILE A 226 36.90 -15.91 28.84
CA ILE A 226 36.15 -17.09 28.42
C ILE A 226 35.18 -17.45 29.53
N GLU A 227 33.89 -17.34 29.24
CA GLU A 227 32.79 -17.65 30.16
C GLU A 227 31.99 -18.80 29.57
N GLY A 228 32.12 -19.99 30.13
CA GLY A 228 31.61 -21.24 29.57
C GLY A 228 30.56 -21.90 30.45
N TYR A 229 29.60 -22.57 29.82
CA TYR A 229 28.60 -23.43 30.47
C TYR A 229 28.65 -24.83 29.85
N TRP A 230 28.63 -25.89 30.67
CA TRP A 230 28.60 -27.29 30.22
C TRP A 230 27.22 -27.92 30.32
#